data_AF-A0A2E8HEX4-F1
#
_entry.id   AF-A0A2E8HEX4-F1
#
_cell.length_a   1.000
_cell.length_b   1.000
_cell.length_c   1.000
_cell.angle_alpha   90.00
_cell.angle_beta   90.00
_cell.angle_gamma   90.00
#
_symmetry.space_group_name_H-M   'P 1'
#
loop_
_entity.id
_entity.type
_entity.pdbx_description
1 polymer ?
#
loop_
_entity_poly.entity_id
_entity_poly.type
_entity_poly.pdbx_seq_one_letter_code
_entity_poly.pdbx_strand_id
1 'polypeptide(L)'
;MLRRLTAITLTLIVGLWGCSEKERIDELLTYHKAVQKFSEFTEGIQRFIILFDDPSTQVTASDLDKALVLLDEFAAAVGKVEEELGGLEDATLRHTHGLFVRAFPEARELANDKKAIEEGNLKRQAQSIAIGLRRLRRVLEDRVYPSIELLLAREGREGEGYDLMWSEGR
;
A
#
# COMPACT_ATOMS: atom_id res chain seq x y z
N MET A 1 2.95 -73.71 5.12
CA MET A 1 1.94 -73.02 5.96
C MET A 1 2.70 -72.44 7.14
N LEU A 2 2.74 -71.15 7.49
CA LEU A 2 1.83 -70.03 7.27
C LEU A 2 2.70 -68.75 7.39
N ARG A 3 2.70 -67.91 6.34
CA ARG A 3 3.25 -66.55 6.40
C ARG A 3 2.43 -65.74 7.41
N ARG A 4 3.07 -64.99 8.31
CA ARG A 4 2.40 -63.92 9.06
C ARG A 4 3.12 -62.60 8.82
N LEU A 5 2.34 -61.70 8.23
CA LEU A 5 2.70 -60.41 7.69
C LEU A 5 3.05 -59.44 8.82
N THR A 6 4.19 -58.79 8.69
CA THR A 6 4.51 -57.54 9.39
C THR A 6 3.58 -56.45 8.88
N ALA A 7 2.67 -55.98 9.73
CA ALA A 7 1.86 -54.80 9.46
C ALA A 7 2.75 -53.56 9.55
N ILE A 8 3.09 -52.98 8.40
CA ILE A 8 3.66 -51.64 8.30
C ILE A 8 2.47 -50.67 8.39
N THR A 9 2.31 -50.02 9.54
CA THR A 9 1.39 -48.91 9.73
C THR A 9 1.88 -47.73 8.88
N LEU A 10 1.23 -47.54 7.73
CA LEU A 10 1.39 -46.35 6.90
C LEU A 10 0.58 -45.22 7.56
N THR A 11 1.23 -44.44 8.41
CA THR A 11 0.61 -43.23 8.97
C THR A 11 0.61 -42.16 7.88
N LEU A 12 -0.54 -41.96 7.24
CA LEU A 12 -0.79 -40.83 6.33
C LEU A 12 -0.66 -39.52 7.13
N ILE A 13 0.47 -38.85 7.02
CA ILE A 13 0.63 -37.44 7.39
C ILE A 13 0.01 -36.62 6.25
N VAL A 14 -1.31 -36.48 6.28
CA VAL A 14 -2.06 -35.56 5.42
C VAL A 14 -2.82 -34.62 6.35
N GLY A 15 -2.15 -33.58 6.83
CA GLY A 15 -2.75 -32.67 7.81
C GLY A 15 -2.04 -31.34 8.05
N LEU A 16 -0.81 -31.15 7.56
CA LEU A 16 -0.04 -29.92 7.80
C LEU A 16 -0.10 -28.89 6.67
N TRP A 17 -0.66 -29.23 5.50
CA TRP A 17 -0.69 -28.33 4.34
C TRP A 17 -1.92 -27.41 4.29
N GLY A 18 -3.08 -27.87 4.80
CA GLY A 18 -4.32 -27.07 4.77
C GLY A 18 -4.41 -25.99 5.84
N CYS A 19 -3.59 -26.05 6.90
CA CYS A 19 -3.55 -25.03 7.95
C CYS A 19 -2.72 -23.82 7.52
N SER A 20 -1.53 -24.06 6.95
CA SER A 20 -0.64 -22.99 6.47
C SER A 20 -1.21 -22.23 5.27
N GLU A 21 -1.90 -22.91 4.35
CA GLU A 21 -2.56 -22.26 3.22
C GLU A 21 -3.71 -21.36 3.68
N LYS A 22 -4.52 -21.83 4.63
CA LYS A 22 -5.63 -21.05 5.19
C LYS A 22 -5.11 -19.82 5.95
N GLU A 23 -4.09 -19.99 6.79
CA GLU A 23 -3.46 -18.89 7.53
C GLU A 23 -2.92 -17.81 6.58
N ARG A 24 -2.26 -18.22 5.49
CA ARG A 24 -1.78 -17.30 4.45
C ARG A 24 -2.91 -16.53 3.76
N ILE A 25 -4.03 -17.19 3.43
CA ILE A 25 -5.18 -16.53 2.81
C ILE A 25 -5.82 -15.55 3.80
N ASP A 26 -5.96 -15.93 5.07
CA ASP A 26 -6.53 -15.07 6.12
C ASP A 26 -5.64 -13.84 6.36
N GLU A 27 -4.30 -14.01 6.34
CA GLU A 27 -3.33 -12.92 6.37
C GLU A 27 -3.52 -11.96 5.19
N LEU A 28 -3.53 -12.47 3.96
CA LEU A 28 -3.71 -11.67 2.75
C LEU A 28 -5.02 -10.88 2.76
N LEU A 29 -6.13 -11.50 3.19
CA LEU A 29 -7.43 -10.84 3.29
C LEU A 29 -7.45 -9.75 4.36
N THR A 30 -6.75 -9.97 5.49
CA THR A 30 -6.66 -8.98 6.57
C THR A 30 -5.79 -7.81 6.12
N TYR A 31 -4.68 -8.08 5.44
CA TYR A 31 -3.82 -7.07 4.84
C TYR A 31 -4.57 -6.22 3.82
N HIS A 32 -5.29 -6.85 2.88
CA HIS A 32 -6.09 -6.14 1.89
C HIS A 32 -7.11 -5.18 2.54
N LYS A 33 -7.81 -5.62 3.59
CA LYS A 33 -8.73 -4.77 4.35
C LYS A 33 -8.03 -3.60 5.05
N ALA A 34 -6.79 -3.79 5.50
CA ALA A 34 -6.00 -2.69 6.04
C ALA A 34 -5.69 -1.65 4.96
N VAL A 35 -5.29 -2.10 3.76
CA VAL A 35 -5.00 -1.22 2.62
C VAL A 35 -6.23 -0.45 2.14
N GLN A 36 -7.42 -1.07 2.11
CA GLN A 36 -8.67 -0.38 1.73
C GLN A 36 -9.00 0.84 2.61
N LYS A 37 -8.62 0.81 3.90
CA LYS A 37 -8.84 1.93 4.83
C LYS A 37 -8.02 3.17 4.46
N PHE A 38 -6.98 3.03 3.63
CA PHE A 38 -6.18 4.15 3.19
C PHE A 38 -6.84 5.01 2.11
N SER A 39 -8.06 4.65 1.67
CA SER A 39 -8.88 5.48 0.78
C SER A 39 -8.98 6.93 1.28
N GLU A 40 -9.17 7.15 2.58
CA GLU A 40 -9.23 8.50 3.18
C GLU A 40 -7.97 9.35 2.90
N PHE A 41 -6.78 8.74 2.96
CA PHE A 41 -5.53 9.42 2.62
C PHE A 41 -5.47 9.75 1.12
N THR A 42 -5.87 8.80 0.25
CA THR A 42 -5.84 9.01 -1.21
C THR A 42 -6.77 10.15 -1.64
N GLU A 43 -7.94 10.28 -1.01
CA GLU A 43 -8.87 11.39 -1.27
C GLU A 43 -8.26 12.74 -0.90
N GLY A 44 -7.66 12.82 0.31
CA GLY A 44 -7.01 14.05 0.76
C GLY A 44 -5.84 14.44 -0.14
N ILE A 45 -5.02 13.47 -0.57
CA ILE A 45 -3.91 13.71 -1.49
C ILE A 45 -4.42 14.17 -2.86
N GLN A 46 -5.48 13.55 -3.39
CA GLN A 46 -6.06 13.94 -4.67
C GLN A 46 -6.53 15.40 -4.64
N ARG A 47 -7.14 15.84 -3.54
CA ARG A 47 -7.53 17.25 -3.36
C ARG A 47 -6.34 18.20 -3.44
N PHE A 48 -5.21 17.85 -2.84
CA PHE A 48 -3.99 18.67 -2.93
C PHE A 48 -3.36 18.66 -4.33
N ILE A 49 -3.39 17.53 -5.05
CA ILE A 49 -2.96 17.49 -6.46
C ILE A 49 -3.77 18.49 -7.28
N ILE A 50 -5.11 18.45 -7.17
CA ILE A 50 -6.01 19.37 -7.88
C ILE A 50 -5.73 20.82 -7.50
N LEU A 51 -5.63 21.11 -6.19
CA LEU A 51 -5.38 22.45 -5.65
C LEU A 51 -4.07 23.04 -6.21
N PHE A 52 -2.99 22.26 -6.25
CA PHE A 52 -1.68 22.74 -6.68
C PHE A 52 -1.52 22.80 -8.20
N ASP A 53 -2.29 22.01 -8.94
CA ASP A 53 -2.31 22.06 -10.41
C ASP A 53 -3.17 23.22 -10.95
N ASP A 54 -4.07 23.80 -10.14
CA ASP A 54 -4.86 24.98 -10.53
C ASP A 54 -4.01 26.27 -10.53
N PRO A 55 -3.74 26.87 -11.71
CA PRO A 55 -2.93 28.08 -11.81
C PRO A 55 -3.61 29.34 -11.25
N SER A 56 -4.93 29.29 -11.00
CA SER A 56 -5.73 30.41 -10.51
C SER A 56 -5.81 30.48 -8.99
N THR A 57 -5.49 29.37 -8.31
CA THR A 57 -5.55 29.29 -6.86
C THR A 57 -4.32 29.93 -6.20
N GLN A 58 -4.56 30.73 -5.16
CA GLN A 58 -3.49 31.26 -4.32
C GLN A 58 -3.06 30.22 -3.29
N VAL A 59 -1.90 29.61 -3.50
CA VAL A 59 -1.32 28.64 -2.56
C VAL A 59 -0.67 29.35 -1.37
N THR A 60 -1.00 28.91 -0.16
CA THR A 60 -0.41 29.39 1.09
C THR A 60 0.64 28.42 1.63
N ALA A 61 1.51 28.89 2.53
CA ALA A 61 2.42 28.02 3.25
C ALA A 61 1.70 26.93 4.08
N SER A 62 0.48 27.22 4.57
CA SER A 62 -0.32 26.24 5.29
C SER A 62 -0.81 25.11 4.38
N ASP A 63 -1.11 25.38 3.12
CA ASP A 63 -1.53 24.34 2.17
C ASP A 63 -0.38 23.37 1.87
N LEU A 64 0.83 23.92 1.66
CA LEU A 64 2.04 23.13 1.48
C LEU A 64 2.31 22.23 2.69
N ASP A 65 2.25 22.80 3.90
CA ASP A 65 2.47 22.08 5.15
C ASP A 65 1.45 20.94 5.34
N LYS A 66 0.16 21.21 5.15
CA LYS A 66 -0.89 20.19 5.27
C LYS A 66 -0.71 19.06 4.26
N ALA A 67 -0.33 19.35 3.02
CA ALA A 67 -0.08 18.32 2.02
C ALA A 67 1.11 17.42 2.41
N LEU A 68 2.17 18.03 2.94
CA LEU A 68 3.35 17.32 3.41
C LEU A 68 3.07 16.49 4.67
N VAL A 69 2.31 17.04 5.63
CA VAL A 69 1.87 16.31 6.82
C VAL A 69 1.00 15.13 6.43
N LEU A 70 0.03 15.31 5.53
CA LEU A 70 -0.83 14.21 5.06
C LEU A 70 -0.02 13.09 4.38
N LEU A 71 1.00 13.44 3.59
CA LEU A 71 1.92 12.47 3.00
C LEU A 71 2.67 11.67 4.08
N ASP A 72 3.17 12.36 5.11
CA ASP A 72 3.93 11.74 6.20
C ASP A 72 3.03 10.87 7.10
N GLU A 73 1.80 11.31 7.37
CA GLU A 73 0.79 10.53 8.09
C GLU A 73 0.38 9.27 7.32
N PHE A 74 0.21 9.37 6.00
CA PHE A 74 -0.07 8.20 5.17
C PHE A 74 1.11 7.22 5.18
N ALA A 75 2.34 7.72 5.05
CA ALA A 75 3.54 6.89 5.13
C ALA A 75 3.63 6.14 6.48
N ALA A 76 3.35 6.85 7.59
CA ALA A 76 3.35 6.27 8.92
C ALA A 76 2.25 5.22 9.10
N ALA A 77 1.05 5.48 8.57
CA ALA A 77 -0.07 4.55 8.63
C ALA A 77 0.24 3.27 7.85
N VAL A 78 0.82 3.38 6.64
CA VAL A 78 1.27 2.22 5.87
C VAL A 78 2.37 1.48 6.62
N GLY A 79 3.38 2.16 7.15
CA GLY A 79 4.49 1.52 7.87
C GLY A 79 4.08 0.72 9.10
N LYS A 80 2.95 1.04 9.73
CA LYS A 80 2.41 0.31 10.90
C LYS A 80 1.67 -0.97 10.56
N VAL A 81 1.28 -1.18 9.30
CA VAL A 81 0.45 -2.34 8.92
C VAL A 81 1.12 -3.66 9.29
N GLU A 82 2.42 -3.80 9.02
CA GLU A 82 3.15 -5.03 9.37
C GLU A 82 3.15 -5.26 10.89
N GLU A 83 3.36 -4.23 11.71
CA GLU A 83 3.34 -4.33 13.17
C GLU A 83 1.94 -4.67 13.70
N GLU A 84 0.90 -3.99 13.21
CA GLU A 84 -0.49 -4.18 13.65
C GLU A 84 -1.05 -5.57 13.31
N LEU A 85 -0.51 -6.22 12.28
CA LEU A 85 -0.84 -7.59 11.91
C LEU A 85 -0.02 -8.64 12.67
N GLY A 86 0.94 -8.22 13.51
CA GLY A 86 1.85 -9.11 14.22
C GLY A 86 2.99 -9.67 13.35
N GLY A 87 3.29 -9.01 12.23
CA GLY A 87 4.21 -9.45 11.20
C GLY A 87 3.50 -9.83 9.90
N LEU A 88 4.29 -9.97 8.82
CA LEU A 88 3.85 -10.58 7.57
C LEU A 88 4.68 -11.85 7.33
N GLU A 89 4.06 -13.02 7.49
CA GLU A 89 4.70 -14.32 7.34
C GLU A 89 4.89 -14.67 5.86
N ASP A 90 3.90 -14.41 5.02
CA ASP A 90 4.03 -14.62 3.57
C ASP A 90 5.11 -13.69 2.97
N ALA A 91 6.16 -14.31 2.45
CA ALA A 91 7.31 -13.58 1.91
C ALA A 91 6.95 -12.71 0.69
N THR A 92 5.97 -13.12 -0.11
CA THR A 92 5.52 -12.36 -1.27
C THR A 92 4.74 -11.14 -0.83
N LEU A 93 3.82 -11.31 0.12
CA LEU A 93 3.06 -10.22 0.72
C LEU A 93 3.97 -9.21 1.42
N ARG A 94 4.94 -9.69 2.22
CA ARG A 94 5.95 -8.85 2.86
C ARG A 94 6.78 -8.07 1.85
N HIS A 95 7.16 -8.68 0.73
CA HIS A 95 7.86 -7.97 -0.34
C HIS A 95 6.99 -6.89 -0.99
N THR A 96 5.73 -7.19 -1.27
CA THR A 96 4.74 -6.23 -1.79
C THR A 96 4.52 -5.08 -0.83
N HIS A 97 4.42 -5.35 0.47
CA HIS A 97 4.35 -4.31 1.49
C HIS A 97 5.60 -3.42 1.48
N GLY A 98 6.79 -4.00 1.33
CA GLY A 98 8.02 -3.25 1.17
C GLY A 98 8.03 -2.32 -0.06
N LEU A 99 7.37 -2.71 -1.17
CA LEU A 99 7.17 -1.81 -2.31
C LEU A 99 6.27 -0.63 -1.95
N PHE A 100 5.20 -0.88 -1.20
CA PHE A 100 4.29 0.16 -0.72
C PHE A 100 5.02 1.18 0.16
N VAL A 101 5.74 0.71 1.18
CA VAL A 101 6.49 1.59 2.10
C VAL A 101 7.54 2.44 1.36
N ARG A 102 8.27 1.84 0.40
CA ARG A 102 9.32 2.54 -0.36
C ARG A 102 8.80 3.65 -1.29
N ALA A 103 7.52 3.64 -1.65
CA ALA A 103 6.94 4.68 -2.50
C ALA A 103 6.94 6.07 -1.82
N PHE A 104 6.87 6.11 -0.48
CA PHE A 104 6.73 7.36 0.27
C PHE A 104 8.01 8.20 0.33
N PRO A 105 9.19 7.64 0.67
CA PRO A 105 10.44 8.40 0.60
C PRO A 105 10.71 9.00 -0.79
N GLU A 106 10.45 8.25 -1.87
CA GLU A 106 10.58 8.76 -3.25
C GLU A 106 9.66 9.95 -3.52
N ALA A 107 8.38 9.83 -3.12
CA ALA A 107 7.41 10.91 -3.26
C ALA A 107 7.82 12.14 -2.45
N ARG A 108 8.33 11.94 -1.23
CA ARG A 108 8.78 13.01 -0.34
C ARG A 108 10.01 13.74 -0.88
N GLU A 109 10.96 13.00 -1.46
CA GLU A 109 12.15 13.59 -2.10
C GLU A 109 11.75 14.51 -3.26
N LEU A 110 10.84 14.05 -4.13
CA LEU A 110 10.32 14.85 -5.24
C LEU A 110 9.53 16.07 -4.78
N ALA A 111 8.83 15.97 -3.65
CA ALA A 111 8.11 17.07 -3.04
C ALA A 111 9.02 18.16 -2.45
N ASN A 112 10.31 17.87 -2.24
CA ASN A 112 11.24 18.73 -1.53
C ASN A 112 12.15 19.53 -2.49
N ASP A 113 11.64 20.65 -3.03
CA ASP A 113 12.48 21.59 -3.80
C ASP A 113 13.20 22.57 -2.86
N LYS A 114 14.40 22.18 -2.44
CA LYS A 114 15.25 22.97 -1.54
C LYS A 114 15.44 24.42 -2.00
N LYS A 115 15.63 24.64 -3.31
CA LYS A 115 15.83 25.97 -3.88
C LYS A 115 14.54 26.80 -3.77
N ALA A 116 13.39 26.21 -4.08
CA ALA A 116 12.11 26.90 -3.95
C ALA A 116 11.76 27.25 -2.48
N ILE A 117 12.20 26.42 -1.54
CA ILE A 117 12.08 26.67 -0.10
C ILE A 117 12.96 27.85 0.31
N GLU A 118 14.23 27.85 -0.07
CA GLU A 118 15.19 28.94 0.21
C GLU A 118 14.72 30.29 -0.38
N GLU A 119 14.13 30.28 -1.58
CA GLU A 119 13.60 31.46 -2.26
C GLU A 119 12.22 31.90 -1.74
N GLY A 120 11.57 31.13 -0.87
CA GLY A 120 10.19 31.39 -0.42
C GLY A 120 9.14 31.30 -1.54
N ASN A 121 9.46 30.60 -2.63
CA ASN A 121 8.60 30.49 -3.81
C ASN A 121 7.52 29.43 -3.62
N LEU A 122 6.40 29.82 -3.00
CA LEU A 122 5.29 28.92 -2.66
C LEU A 122 4.69 28.21 -3.88
N LYS A 123 4.58 28.91 -5.02
CA LYS A 123 4.03 28.33 -6.25
C LYS A 123 4.90 27.20 -6.78
N ARG A 124 6.22 27.37 -6.76
CA ARG A 124 7.17 26.34 -7.19
C ARG A 124 7.22 25.16 -6.20
N GLN A 125 7.11 25.45 -4.90
CA GLN A 125 6.97 24.40 -3.89
C GLN A 125 5.71 23.56 -4.12
N ALA A 126 4.56 24.21 -4.34
CA ALA A 126 3.28 23.54 -4.64
C ALA A 126 3.40 22.56 -5.82
N GLN A 127 4.04 23.01 -6.91
CA GLN A 127 4.26 22.19 -8.10
C GLN A 127 5.17 20.99 -7.82
N SER A 128 6.21 21.17 -7.00
CA SER A 128 7.10 20.09 -6.60
C SER A 128 6.37 19.05 -5.74
N ILE A 129 5.56 19.51 -4.77
CA ILE A 129 4.69 18.64 -3.97
C ILE A 129 3.73 17.87 -4.88
N ALA A 130 3.04 18.54 -5.81
CA ALA A 130 2.14 17.89 -6.76
C ALA A 130 2.84 16.81 -7.59
N ILE A 131 4.10 17.03 -8.01
CA ILE A 131 4.91 16.02 -8.70
C ILE A 131 5.15 14.80 -7.81
N GLY A 132 5.54 15.01 -6.54
CA GLY A 132 5.71 13.93 -5.56
C GLY A 132 4.43 13.14 -5.32
N LEU A 133 3.31 13.82 -5.10
CA LEU A 133 2.00 13.19 -4.88
C LEU A 133 1.52 12.41 -6.12
N ARG A 134 1.68 12.97 -7.32
CA ARG A 134 1.37 12.27 -8.59
C ARG A 134 2.29 11.07 -8.84
N ARG A 135 3.53 11.12 -8.36
CA ARG A 135 4.44 9.96 -8.41
C ARG A 135 3.95 8.87 -7.46
N LEU A 136 3.59 9.21 -6.22
CA LEU A 136 3.03 8.27 -5.26
C LEU A 136 1.81 7.56 -5.85
N ARG A 137 0.82 8.34 -6.33
CA ARG A 137 -0.39 7.81 -6.96
C ARG A 137 -0.07 6.78 -8.03
N ARG A 138 0.75 7.14 -9.02
CA ARG A 138 1.14 6.22 -10.12
C ARG A 138 1.81 4.96 -9.60
N VAL A 139 2.69 5.06 -8.60
CA VAL A 139 3.33 3.86 -8.04
C VAL A 139 2.30 2.96 -7.36
N LEU A 140 1.32 3.51 -6.66
CA LEU A 140 0.28 2.70 -6.04
C LEU A 140 -0.63 2.05 -7.10
N GLU A 141 -1.17 2.83 -8.03
CA GLU A 141 -2.07 2.38 -9.10
C GLU A 141 -1.40 1.39 -10.06
N ASP A 142 -0.17 1.65 -10.50
CA ASP A 142 0.47 0.86 -11.55
C ASP A 142 1.22 -0.37 -11.01
N ARG A 143 1.51 -0.41 -9.70
CA ARG A 143 2.40 -1.44 -9.13
C ARG A 143 1.88 -2.06 -7.84
N VAL A 144 1.53 -1.26 -6.84
CA VAL A 144 1.20 -1.81 -5.51
C VAL A 144 -0.16 -2.49 -5.54
N TYR A 145 -1.21 -1.79 -5.97
CA TYR A 145 -2.58 -2.32 -6.01
C TYR A 145 -2.67 -3.56 -6.91
N PRO A 146 -2.15 -3.56 -8.16
CA PRO A 146 -2.19 -4.75 -9.00
C PRO A 146 -1.40 -5.93 -8.43
N SER A 147 -0.34 -5.69 -7.65
CA SER A 147 0.42 -6.76 -7.00
C SER A 147 -0.39 -7.43 -5.89
N ILE A 148 -1.17 -6.66 -5.11
CA ILE A 148 -2.03 -7.20 -4.06
C ILE A 148 -3.22 -7.94 -4.68
N GLU A 149 -3.85 -7.36 -5.70
CA GLU A 149 -4.95 -7.98 -6.45
C GLU A 149 -4.52 -9.28 -7.12
N LEU A 150 -3.30 -9.34 -7.67
CA LEU A 150 -2.76 -10.59 -8.23
C LEU A 150 -2.60 -11.68 -7.16
N LEU A 151 -2.20 -11.32 -5.94
CA LEU A 151 -2.14 -12.28 -4.83
C LEU A 151 -3.55 -12.77 -4.48
N LEU A 152 -4.55 -11.88 -4.45
CA LEU A 152 -5.94 -12.24 -4.18
C LEU A 152 -6.53 -13.15 -5.27
N ALA A 153 -6.28 -12.82 -6.54
CA ALA A 153 -6.75 -13.60 -7.69
C ALA A 153 -6.19 -15.04 -7.70
N ARG A 154 -4.92 -15.23 -7.30
CA ARG A 154 -4.33 -16.57 -7.15
C ARG A 154 -5.06 -17.45 -6.14
N GLU A 155 -5.71 -16.84 -5.16
CA GLU A 155 -6.51 -17.51 -4.13
C GLU A 155 -8.01 -17.52 -4.48
N GLY A 156 -8.37 -17.20 -5.72
CA GLY A 156 -9.75 -17.16 -6.22
C GLY A 156 -10.59 -16.03 -5.63
N ARG A 157 -9.96 -14.92 -5.23
CA ARG A 157 -10.61 -13.73 -4.69
C ARG A 157 -10.55 -12.61 -5.73
N GLU A 158 -11.61 -12.46 -6.52
CA GLU A 158 -11.70 -11.50 -7.63
C GLU A 158 -13.02 -10.70 -7.58
N GLY A 159 -13.04 -9.55 -8.24
CA GLY A 159 -14.22 -8.68 -8.40
C GLY A 159 -14.26 -7.49 -7.45
N GLU A 160 -15.32 -6.67 -7.57
CA GLU A 160 -15.44 -5.32 -6.97
C GLU A 160 -15.15 -5.22 -5.46
N GLY A 161 -15.21 -6.31 -4.70
CA GLY A 161 -14.88 -6.34 -3.26
C GLY A 161 -13.38 -6.42 -2.95
N TYR A 162 -12.55 -6.68 -3.96
CA TYR A 162 -11.10 -6.92 -3.87
C TYR A 162 -10.27 -5.90 -4.66
N ASP A 163 -10.93 -5.07 -5.46
CA ASP A 163 -10.28 -4.03 -6.24
C ASP A 163 -9.82 -2.90 -5.32
N LEU A 164 -8.54 -2.54 -5.45
CA LEU A 164 -7.94 -1.42 -4.76
C LEU A 164 -7.84 -0.25 -5.73
N MET A 165 -8.57 0.82 -5.43
CA MET A 165 -8.60 2.01 -6.28
C MET A 165 -8.06 3.22 -5.53
N TRP A 166 -7.36 4.08 -6.26
CA TRP A 166 -7.07 5.42 -5.80
C TRP A 166 -8.39 6.20 -5.68
N SER A 167 -8.78 6.59 -4.47
CA SER A 167 -10.02 7.33 -4.30
C SER A 167 -9.80 8.79 -4.70
N GLU A 168 -10.60 9.26 -5.64
CA GLU A 168 -10.50 10.63 -6.14
C GLU A 168 -11.25 11.66 -5.26
N GLY A 169 -12.03 11.18 -4.29
CA GLY A 169 -12.98 11.99 -3.53
C GLY A 169 -14.20 12.35 -4.39
N ARG A 170 -15.41 12.12 -3.86
CA ARG A 170 -16.65 12.57 -4.50
C ARG A 170 -16.97 14.02 -4.17
#